data_AF-A0A2T9JTY3-F1
#
_entry.id   AF-A0A2T9JTY3-F1
#
_cell.length_a   1.000
_cell.length_b   1.000
_cell.length_c   1.000
_cell.angle_alpha   90.00
_cell.angle_beta   90.00
_cell.angle_gamma   90.00
#
_symmetry.space_group_name_H-M   'P 1'
#
loop_
_entity.id
_entity.type
_entity.pdbx_description
1 polymer ?
#
loop_
_entity_poly.entity_id
_entity_poly.type
_entity_poly.pdbx_seq_one_letter_code
_entity_poly.pdbx_strand_id
1 'polypeptide(L)'
;MSDLDNFLRAAQAAGLAPRLAQMAAEVGQAIADYPANADPRYLRRLTDQQRRLAHPDLDLVAAVTADLCRENPAARARIAPLAGQLAERYRVLARLAEPKT
;
A
#
# COMPACT_ATOMS: atom_id res chain seq x y z
N MET A 1 -12.58 6.04 18.43
CA MET A 1 -11.87 5.98 17.14
C MET A 1 -10.50 5.40 17.41
N SER A 2 -10.13 4.29 16.77
CA SER A 2 -8.87 3.60 17.10
C SER A 2 -7.66 4.28 16.46
N ASP A 3 -6.47 4.05 17.00
CA ASP A 3 -5.22 4.55 16.40
C ASP A 3 -5.03 4.03 14.97
N LEU A 4 -5.49 2.81 14.68
CA LEU A 4 -5.49 2.23 13.34
C LEU A 4 -6.41 3.02 12.39
N ASP A 5 -7.60 3.45 12.84
CA ASP A 5 -8.50 4.27 12.03
C ASP A 5 -7.86 5.63 11.71
N ASN A 6 -7.14 6.22 12.67
CA ASN A 6 -6.44 7.48 12.47
C ASN A 6 -5.32 7.35 11.45
N PHE A 7 -4.54 6.26 11.53
CA PHE A 7 -3.53 5.92 10.53
C PHE A 7 -4.15 5.75 9.14
N LEU A 8 -5.24 4.97 9.02
CA LEU A 8 -5.90 4.74 7.74
C LEU A 8 -6.44 6.04 7.14
N ARG A 9 -7.06 6.93 7.94
CA ARG A 9 -7.50 8.24 7.45
C ARG A 9 -6.33 9.11 6.99
N ALA A 10 -5.21 9.11 7.72
CA ALA A 10 -4.03 9.87 7.33
C ALA A 10 -3.43 9.35 6.01
N ALA A 11 -3.38 8.02 5.84
CA ALA A 11 -2.96 7.40 4.58
C ALA A 11 -3.91 7.74 3.42
N GLN A 12 -5.22 7.73 3.65
CA GLN A 12 -6.20 8.18 2.65
C GLN A 12 -5.99 9.64 2.26
N ALA A 13 -5.79 10.54 3.22
CA ALA A 13 -5.49 11.94 2.96
C ALA A 13 -4.16 12.16 2.22
N ALA A 14 -3.23 11.21 2.31
CA ALA A 14 -1.97 11.21 1.56
C ALA A 14 -2.10 10.67 0.13
N GLY A 15 -3.27 10.18 -0.28
CA GLY A 15 -3.52 9.66 -1.63
C GLY A 15 -3.47 8.14 -1.76
N LEU A 16 -3.70 7.39 -0.67
CA LEU A 16 -3.72 5.92 -0.70
C LEU A 16 -4.75 5.36 -1.70
N ALA A 17 -6.01 5.77 -1.63
CA ALA A 17 -7.07 5.29 -2.53
C ALA A 17 -6.74 5.48 -4.02
N PRO A 18 -6.40 6.68 -4.52
CA PRO A 18 -6.08 6.86 -5.93
C PRO A 18 -4.85 6.05 -6.36
N ARG A 19 -3.85 5.88 -5.47
CA ARG A 19 -2.68 5.05 -5.77
C ARG A 19 -3.03 3.57 -5.90
N LEU A 20 -3.86 3.03 -4.99
CA LEU A 20 -4.34 1.65 -5.08
C LEU A 20 -5.21 1.42 -6.32
N ALA A 21 -6.07 2.38 -6.67
CA ALA A 21 -6.89 2.30 -7.87
C ALA A 21 -6.04 2.27 -9.15
N GLN A 22 -4.99 3.10 -9.22
CA GLN A 22 -4.04 3.09 -10.33
C GLN A 22 -3.33 1.74 -10.45
N MET A 23 -2.82 1.18 -9.35
CA MET A 23 -2.20 -0.15 -9.34
C MET A 23 -3.18 -1.25 -9.79
N ALA A 24 -4.45 -1.17 -9.38
CA ALA A 24 -5.47 -2.12 -9.79
C ALA A 24 -5.75 -2.05 -11.30
N ALA A 25 -5.79 -0.85 -11.87
CA ALA A 25 -5.95 -0.64 -13.30
C ALA A 25 -4.74 -1.21 -14.09
N GLU A 26 -3.52 -0.95 -13.63
CA GLU A 26 -2.29 -1.46 -14.24
C GLU A 26 -2.23 -2.99 -14.23
N VAL A 27 -2.57 -3.63 -13.10
CA VAL A 27 -2.64 -5.09 -13.00
C VAL A 27 -3.75 -5.65 -13.89
N GLY A 28 -4.92 -5.00 -13.92
CA GLY A 28 -6.02 -5.40 -14.81
C GLY A 28 -5.61 -5.38 -16.27
N GLN A 29 -4.92 -4.32 -16.70
CA GLN A 29 -4.39 -4.20 -18.06
C GLN A 29 -3.34 -5.26 -18.36
N ALA A 30 -2.41 -5.52 -17.43
CA ALA A 30 -1.39 -6.56 -17.59
C ALA A 30 -1.97 -7.98 -17.73
N ILE A 31 -3.12 -8.26 -17.10
CA ILE A 31 -3.86 -9.52 -17.28
C ILE A 31 -4.54 -9.55 -18.64
N ALA A 32 -5.16 -8.45 -19.08
CA ALA A 32 -5.83 -8.37 -20.37
C ALA A 32 -4.87 -8.55 -21.56
N ASP A 33 -3.66 -7.98 -21.45
CA ASP A 33 -2.62 -8.06 -22.48
C ASP A 33 -1.77 -9.33 -22.37
N TYR A 34 -2.14 -10.27 -21.49
CA TYR A 34 -1.31 -11.43 -21.17
C TYR A 34 -1.20 -12.40 -22.37
N PRO A 35 0.02 -12.73 -22.85
CA PRO A 35 0.18 -13.61 -24.00
C PRO A 35 -0.24 -15.06 -23.70
N ALA A 36 -0.96 -15.69 -24.63
CA ALA A 36 -1.44 -17.07 -24.48
C ALA A 36 -0.31 -18.12 -24.31
N ASN A 37 0.91 -17.81 -24.77
CA ASN A 37 2.08 -18.67 -24.71
C ASN A 37 3.09 -18.28 -23.62
N ALA A 38 2.76 -17.32 -22.75
CA ALA A 38 3.63 -16.92 -21.64
C ALA A 38 3.49 -17.83 -20.41
N ASP A 39 4.43 -17.71 -19.45
CA ASP A 39 4.49 -18.57 -18.25
C ASP A 39 3.26 -18.39 -17.33
N PRO A 40 2.38 -19.40 -17.20
CA PRO A 40 1.17 -19.30 -16.40
C PRO A 40 1.41 -18.95 -14.92
N ARG A 41 2.63 -19.15 -14.39
CA ARG A 41 3.00 -18.72 -13.04
C ARG A 41 2.94 -17.20 -12.88
N TYR A 42 3.32 -16.45 -13.91
CA TYR A 42 3.27 -15.00 -13.88
C TYR A 42 1.82 -14.50 -13.95
N LEU A 43 0.98 -15.11 -14.80
CA LEU A 43 -0.47 -14.80 -14.82
C LEU A 43 -1.12 -15.04 -13.45
N ARG A 44 -0.84 -16.19 -12.82
CA ARG A 44 -1.34 -16.50 -11.48
C ARG A 44 -0.94 -15.42 -10.46
N ARG A 45 0.31 -14.95 -10.52
CA ARG A 45 0.80 -13.86 -9.66
C ARG A 45 0.03 -12.55 -9.90
N LEU A 46 -0.25 -12.19 -11.15
CA LEU A 46 -1.06 -11.01 -11.47
C LEU A 46 -2.49 -11.15 -10.94
N THR A 47 -3.11 -12.33 -11.07
CA THR A 47 -4.44 -12.60 -10.50
C THR A 47 -4.43 -12.53 -8.98
N ASP A 48 -3.39 -13.06 -8.31
CA ASP A 48 -3.23 -12.95 -6.86
C ASP A 48 -3.08 -11.49 -6.43
N GLN A 49 -2.32 -10.69 -7.17
CA GLN A 49 -2.19 -9.25 -6.93
C GLN A 49 -3.51 -8.51 -7.12
N GLN A 50 -4.26 -8.82 -8.18
CA GLN A 50 -5.58 -8.24 -8.43
C GLN A 50 -6.54 -8.51 -7.26
N ARG A 51 -6.58 -9.74 -6.75
CA ARG A 51 -7.39 -10.11 -5.58
C ARG A 51 -6.98 -9.33 -4.34
N ARG A 52 -5.68 -9.18 -4.11
CA ARG A 52 -5.16 -8.41 -2.98
C ARG A 52 -5.45 -6.91 -3.09
N LEU A 53 -5.47 -6.36 -4.30
CA LEU A 53 -5.84 -4.96 -4.54
C LEU A 53 -7.34 -4.69 -4.34
N ALA A 54 -8.19 -5.69 -4.60
CA ALA A 54 -9.63 -5.58 -4.30
C ALA A 54 -9.93 -5.58 -2.79
N HIS A 55 -9.09 -6.26 -2.00
CA HIS A 55 -9.19 -6.29 -0.54
C HIS A 55 -7.81 -6.06 0.11
N PRO A 56 -7.32 -4.80 0.11
CA PRO A 56 -5.99 -4.48 0.63
C PRO A 56 -5.84 -4.86 2.09
N ASP A 57 -4.85 -5.71 2.37
CA ASP A 57 -4.41 -5.97 3.74
C ASP A 57 -3.55 -4.83 4.28
N LEU A 58 -3.30 -4.85 5.60
CA LEU A 58 -2.51 -3.81 6.25
C LEU A 58 -1.08 -3.74 5.70
N ASP A 59 -0.51 -4.85 5.26
CA ASP A 59 0.84 -4.89 4.69
C ASP A 59 0.93 -4.12 3.38
N LEU A 60 -0.06 -4.30 2.49
CA LEU A 60 -0.15 -3.56 1.23
C LEU A 60 -0.40 -2.08 1.50
N VAL A 61 -1.31 -1.76 2.42
CA VAL A 61 -1.59 -0.38 2.83
C VAL A 61 -0.32 0.29 3.35
N ALA A 62 0.43 -0.37 4.23
CA ALA A 62 1.66 0.15 4.80
C ALA A 62 2.74 0.38 3.71
N ALA A 63 2.89 -0.57 2.79
CA ALA A 63 3.85 -0.44 1.69
C ALA A 63 3.51 0.75 0.78
N VAL A 64 2.27 0.87 0.32
CA VAL A 64 1.85 1.98 -0.55
C VAL A 64 1.92 3.32 0.18
N THR A 65 1.56 3.33 1.47
CA THR A 65 1.70 4.54 2.30
C THR A 65 3.16 4.97 2.43
N ALA A 66 4.10 4.02 2.55
CA ALA A 66 5.52 4.33 2.62
C ALA A 66 6.01 4.98 1.33
N ASP A 67 5.52 4.51 0.18
CA ASP A 67 5.85 5.08 -1.13
C ASP A 67 5.33 6.52 -1.24
N LEU A 68 4.09 6.76 -0.84
CA LEU A 68 3.51 8.11 -0.78
C LEU A 68 4.29 9.02 0.18
N CYS A 69 4.70 8.52 1.35
CA CYS A 69 5.54 9.27 2.28
C CYS A 69 6.95 9.55 1.75
N ARG A 70 7.47 8.73 0.82
CA ARG A 70 8.75 9.00 0.14
C ARG A 70 8.63 10.15 -0.86
N GLU A 71 7.48 10.25 -1.52
CA GLU A 71 7.18 11.28 -2.52
C GLU A 71 6.72 12.60 -1.89
N ASN A 72 6.11 12.54 -0.69
CA ASN A 72 5.55 13.70 0.01
C ASN A 72 6.03 13.76 1.48
N PRO A 73 7.04 14.59 1.79
CA PRO A 73 7.55 14.77 3.15
C PRO A 73 6.50 15.27 4.15
N ALA A 74 5.52 16.07 3.71
CA ALA A 74 4.46 16.55 4.58
C ALA A 74 3.49 15.43 5.00
N ALA A 75 3.23 14.48 4.09
CA ALA A 75 2.48 13.27 4.44
C ALA A 75 3.25 12.42 5.45
N ARG A 76 4.57 12.28 5.28
CA ARG A 76 5.43 11.56 6.22
C ARG A 76 5.38 12.14 7.63
N ALA A 77 5.48 13.47 7.77
CA ALA A 77 5.43 14.14 9.06
C ALA A 77 4.11 13.87 9.83
N ARG A 78 3.00 13.65 9.11
CA ARG A 78 1.70 13.31 9.72
C ARG A 78 1.56 11.83 10.05
N ILE A 79 2.11 10.95 9.21
CA ILE A 79 1.90 9.50 9.30
C ILE A 79 2.90 8.82 10.23
N ALA A 80 4.16 9.26 10.26
CA ALA A 80 5.21 8.63 11.06
C ALA A 80 4.89 8.52 12.56
N PRO A 81 4.32 9.56 13.23
CA PRO A 81 3.94 9.44 14.64
C PRO A 81 2.85 8.39 14.89
N LEU A 82 1.83 8.33 14.02
CA LEU A 82 0.74 7.35 14.10
C LEU A 82 1.26 5.92 13.88
N ALA A 83 2.14 5.75 12.89
CA ALA A 83 2.79 4.47 12.62
C ALA A 83 3.67 4.03 13.80
N GLY A 84 4.37 4.95 14.47
CA GLY A 84 5.19 4.68 15.65
C GLY A 84 4.36 4.15 16.84
N GLN A 85 3.20 4.76 17.11
CA GLN A 85 2.27 4.29 18.15
C GLN A 85 1.74 2.88 17.88
N LEU A 86 1.63 2.52 16.60
CA LEU A 86 1.09 1.23 16.17
C LEU A 86 2.16 0.15 15.96
N ALA A 87 3.44 0.51 15.88
CA ALA A 87 4.53 -0.37 15.45
C ALA A 87 4.73 -1.60 16.35
N GLU A 88 4.45 -1.48 17.66
CA GLU A 88 4.54 -2.60 18.60
C GLU A 88 3.49 -3.69 18.32
N ARG A 89 2.28 -3.26 17.92
CA ARG A 89 1.15 -4.15 17.62
C ARG A 89 1.16 -4.62 16.16
N TYR A 90 1.58 -3.75 15.25
CA TYR A 90 1.60 -3.98 13.81
C TYR A 90 3.01 -3.70 13.28
N ARG A 91 3.89 -4.72 13.37
CA ARG A 91 5.30 -4.60 12.96
C ARG A 91 5.49 -4.06 11.55
N VAL A 92 4.54 -4.28 10.64
CA VAL A 92 4.61 -3.75 9.27
C VAL A 92 4.65 -2.23 9.21
N LEU A 93 4.14 -1.53 10.24
CA LEU A 93 4.15 -0.08 10.32
C LEU A 93 5.47 0.49 10.86
N ALA A 94 6.38 -0.33 11.39
CA ALA A 94 7.64 0.15 11.97
C ALA A 94 8.49 0.96 10.97
N ARG A 95 8.53 0.54 9.70
CA ARG A 95 9.29 1.21 8.63
C ARG A 95 8.79 2.61 8.29
N LEU A 96 7.54 2.92 8.63
CA LEU A 96 6.96 4.25 8.45
C LEU A 96 7.34 5.19 9.59
N ALA A 97 7.69 4.65 10.76
CA ALA A 97 8.03 5.39 11.96
C ALA A 97 9.51 5.81 12.01
N GLU A 98 10.41 5.05 11.37
CA GLU A 98 11.84 5.34 11.36
C GLU A 98 12.14 6.66 10.64
N PRO A 99 13.03 7.54 11.16
CA PRO A 99 13.53 8.66 10.40
C PRO A 99 14.41 8.14 9.24
N LYS A 100 14.22 8.68 8.02
CA LYS A 100 15.19 8.44 6.95
C LYS A 100 16.47 9.20 7.32
N THR A 101 17.51 8.48 7.71
CA THR A 101 18.90 8.97 7.69
C THR A 101 19.30 9.42 6.30
#